data_AF-A0A846ELP9-F1
#
_entry.id   AF-A0A846ELP9-F1
#
_cell.length_a   1.000
_cell.length_b   1.000
_cell.length_c   1.000
_cell.angle_alpha   90.00
_cell.angle_beta   90.00
_cell.angle_gamma   90.00
#
_symmetry.space_group_name_H-M   'P 1'
#
loop_
_entity.id
_entity.type
_entity.pdbx_description
1 polymer ?
#
loop_
_entity_poly.entity_id
_entity_poly.type
_entity_poly.pdbx_seq_one_letter_code
_entity_poly.pdbx_strand_id
1 'polypeptide(L)' 'MDIQTIKERIATVQSKREYLLSLLEKPNLGTLRVDVNQALEELDDLIDEFRQTMPEEGTN' A
#
# COMPACT_ATOMS: atom_id res chain seq x y z
N MET A 1 -20.05 -5.45 4.26
CA MET A 1 -18.70 -5.26 4.86
C MET A 1 -18.74 -3.96 5.62
N ASP A 2 -18.30 -3.95 6.87
CA ASP A 2 -18.30 -2.74 7.70
C ASP A 2 -17.12 -1.82 7.32
N ILE A 3 -17.29 -0.50 7.48
CA ILE A 3 -16.24 0.49 7.15
C ILE A 3 -14.98 0.26 7.99
N GLN A 4 -15.12 -0.19 9.25
CA GLN A 4 -13.94 -0.53 10.05
C GLN A 4 -13.21 -1.75 9.52
N THR A 5 -13.93 -2.76 9.03
CA THR A 5 -13.29 -3.90 8.36
C THR A 5 -12.51 -3.45 7.12
N ILE A 6 -12.98 -2.44 6.38
CA ILE A 6 -12.24 -1.87 5.25
C ILE A 6 -10.98 -1.16 5.73
N LYS A 7 -11.09 -0.29 6.75
CA LYS A 7 -9.94 0.42 7.36
C LYS A 7 -8.86 -0.54 7.86
N GLU A 8 -9.23 -1.60 8.57
CA GLU A 8 -8.30 -2.63 9.06
C GLU A 8 -7.60 -3.37 7.91
N ARG A 9 -8.34 -3.69 6.84
CA ARG A 9 -7.76 -4.32 5.65
C ARG A 9 -6.79 -3.37 4.94
N ILE A 10 -7.11 -2.09 4.84
CA ILE A 10 -6.22 -1.09 4.26
C ILE A 10 -4.96 -0.89 5.13
N ALA A 11 -5.07 -0.90 6.46
CA ALA A 11 -3.91 -0.88 7.34
C ALA A 11 -3.00 -2.11 7.13
N THR A 12 -3.60 -3.30 6.95
CA THR A 12 -2.87 -4.53 6.61
C THR A 12 -2.20 -4.46 5.24
N VAL A 13 -2.80 -3.75 4.30
CA VAL A 13 -2.26 -3.55 2.95
C VAL A 13 -1.11 -2.55 2.99
N GLN A 14 -1.23 -1.47 3.77
CA GLN A 14 -0.15 -0.51 4.03
C GLN A 14 1.08 -1.17 4.65
N SER A 15 0.92 -2.11 5.58
CA SER A 15 2.09 -2.81 6.16
C SER A 15 2.86 -3.66 5.15
N LYS A 16 2.24 -4.05 4.02
CA LYS A 16 2.94 -4.76 2.94
C LYS A 16 3.85 -3.83 2.12
N ARG A 17 3.63 -2.52 2.18
CA ARG A 17 4.48 -1.51 1.53
C ARG A 17 5.91 -1.57 2.05
N GLU A 18 6.08 -1.62 3.37
CA GLU A 18 7.39 -1.73 4.01
C GLU A 18 8.12 -3.00 3.58
N TYR A 19 7.39 -4.11 3.46
CA TYR A 19 7.95 -5.35 2.94
C TYR A 19 8.45 -5.21 1.49
N LEU A 20 7.65 -4.62 0.61
CA LEU A 20 8.05 -4.39 -0.79
C LEU A 20 9.26 -3.45 -0.89
N LEU A 21 9.32 -2.39 -0.08
CA LEU A 21 10.49 -1.52 0.00
C LEU A 21 11.74 -2.28 0.46
N SER A 22 11.63 -3.13 1.47
CA SER A 22 12.74 -3.97 1.93
C SER A 22 13.24 -4.96 0.86
N LEU A 23 12.38 -5.35 -0.08
CA LEU A 23 12.81 -6.17 -1.21
C LEU A 23 13.66 -5.36 -2.19
N LEU A 24 13.34 -4.09 -2.46
CA LEU A 24 14.13 -3.25 -3.37
C LEU A 24 15.58 -3.02 -2.91
N GLU A 25 15.81 -3.05 -1.59
CA GLU A 25 17.14 -2.96 -0.99
C GLU A 25 18.02 -4.18 -1.27
N LYS A 26 17.42 -5.32 -1.62
CA LYS A 26 18.19 -6.54 -1.91
C LYS A 26 18.87 -6.43 -3.28
N PRO A 27 20.19 -6.69 -3.37
CA PRO A 27 20.97 -6.49 -4.59
C PRO A 27 20.66 -7.50 -5.71
N ASN A 28 19.96 -8.59 -5.40
CA ASN A 28 19.77 -9.75 -6.28
C ASN A 28 18.31 -9.97 -6.74
N LEU A 29 17.50 -8.92 -6.84
CA LEU A 29 16.10 -9.06 -7.30
C LEU A 29 15.96 -9.41 -8.79
N GLY A 30 16.93 -9.03 -9.63
CA GLY A 30 16.84 -9.26 -11.08
C GLY A 30 15.52 -8.71 -11.66
N THR A 31 14.78 -9.55 -12.37
CA THR A 31 13.50 -9.20 -13.00
C THR A 31 12.40 -8.86 -11.99
N LEU A 32 12.45 -9.44 -10.78
CA LEU A 32 11.47 -9.20 -9.72
C LEU A 32 11.47 -7.74 -9.25
N ARG A 33 12.53 -6.97 -9.53
CA ARG A 33 12.58 -5.53 -9.22
C ARG A 33 11.48 -4.75 -9.95
N VAL A 34 11.18 -5.10 -11.20
CA VAL A 34 10.13 -4.44 -11.98
C VAL A 34 8.78 -4.74 -11.36
N ASP A 35 8.51 -6.01 -11.05
CA ASP A 35 7.26 -6.46 -10.42
C ASP A 35 7.05 -5.81 -9.04
N VAL A 36 8.11 -5.69 -8.23
CA VAL A 36 8.05 -5.05 -6.91
C VAL A 36 7.79 -3.54 -7.02
N ASN A 37 8.41 -2.85 -7.99
CA ASN A 37 8.12 -1.45 -8.24
C ASN A 37 6.67 -1.25 -8.69
N GLN A 38 6.17 -2.09 -9.61
CA GLN A 38 4.77 -2.03 -10.05
C GLN A 38 3.80 -2.29 -8.89
N ALA A 39 4.09 -3.29 -8.06
CA ALA A 39 3.27 -3.57 -6.88
C ALA A 39 3.27 -2.43 -5.86
N LEU A 40 4.37 -1.68 -5.73
CA LEU A 40 4.43 -0.48 -4.88
C LEU A 40 3.60 0.66 -5.45
N GLU A 41 3.65 0.88 -6.77
CA GLU A 41 2.87 1.92 -7.45
C GLU A 41 1.36 1.65 -7.31
N GLU A 42 0.92 0.42 -7.63
CA GLU A 42 -0.49 0.02 -7.47
C GLU A 42 -0.96 0.13 -6.01
N LEU A 43 -0.07 -0.15 -5.05
CA LEU A 43 -0.35 -0.05 -3.63
C LEU A 43 -0.50 1.40 -3.17
N ASP A 44 0.39 2.28 -3.62
CA ASP A 44 0.35 3.70 -3.30
C ASP A 44 -0.91 4.35 -3.93
N ASP A 45 -1.23 4.01 -5.17
CA ASP A 45 -2.47 4.43 -5.86
C ASP A 45 -3.73 3.99 -5.09
N LEU A 46 -3.79 2.73 -4.65
CA LEU A 46 -4.92 2.20 -3.87
C LEU A 46 -5.09 2.93 -2.53
N ILE A 47 -3.98 3.24 -1.85
CA ILE A 47 -4.00 3.96 -0.58
C ILE A 47 -4.51 5.39 -0.79
N ASP A 48 -4.07 6.04 -1.86
CA ASP A 48 -4.49 7.40 -2.16
C ASP A 48 -5.96 7.48 -2.60
N GLU A 49 -6.45 6.54 -3.41
CA GLU A 49 -7.87 6.41 -3.73
C GLU A 49 -8.70 6.15 -2.46
N PHE A 50 -8.22 5.30 -1.56
CA PHE A 50 -8.88 5.06 -0.28
C PHE A 50 -9.00 6.33 0.55
N ARG A 51 -7.93 7.13 0.67
CA ARG A 51 -7.94 8.40 1.41
C ARG A 51 -8.90 9.42 0.81
N GLN A 52 -9.02 9.46 -0.51
CA GLN A 52 -9.95 10.36 -1.20
C GLN A 52 -11.41 9.94 -1.03
N THR A 53 -11.68 8.63 -1.04
CA THR A 53 -13.04 8.07 -0.94
C THR A 53 -13.54 7.99 0.50
N MET A 54 -12.63 7.86 1.47
CA MET A 54 -12.90 7.79 2.90
C MET A 54 -12.17 8.94 3.59
N PRO A 55 -12.68 10.19 3.48
CA PRO A 55 -12.11 11.30 4.22
C PRO A 55 -12.06 10.91 5.69
N GLU A 56 -10.89 11.00 6.31
CA GLU A 56 -10.78 10.83 7.75
C GLU A 56 -11.73 11.84 8.39
N GLU A 57 -12.64 11.38 9.24
CA GLU A 57 -13.50 12.26 10.03
C GLU A 57 -12.59 13.10 10.95
N GLY A 58 -12.17 14.28 10.49
CA GLY A 58 -11.47 15.28 11.27
C GLY A 58 -10.06 15.61 10.78
N THR A 59 -9.96 16.58 9.89
CA THR A 59 -8.98 17.67 10.10
C THR A 59 -9.77 18.97 10.03
N ASN A 60 -10.13 19.47 11.22
CA ASN A 60 -10.60 20.81 11.45
C ASN A 60 -9.40 21.68 11.84
#